data_AF-A0A1G7QSU0-F1
#
_entry.id   AF-A0A1G7QSU0-F1
#
_cell.length_a   1.000
_cell.length_b   1.000
_cell.length_c   1.000
_cell.angle_alpha   90.00
_cell.angle_beta   90.00
_cell.angle_gamma   90.00
#
_symmetry.space_group_name_H-M   'P 1'
#
loop_
_entity.id
_entity.type
_entity.pdbx_description
1 polymer ?
#
loop_
_entity_poly.entity_id
_entity_poly.type
_entity_poly.pdbx_seq_one_letter_code
_entity_poly.pdbx_strand_id
1 'polypeptide(L)'
;MQFRLTTVRSALAVFLVMSVLTGCAAVTETSTVKEKDTYDLWDKRMDHIPFVFHDADGAVTAFDNRGDIFSKAATAVEAERGRRVEIWVGHFSGPLKTLCSGAPASVPDAKGPTVVSALCDRDRSVVSFADRARERVIATRPVYIARARKLLLNGIWESVAQEPDPLPY
;
A
#
# COMPACT_ATOMS: atom_id res chain seq x y z
N MET A 1 -24.93 -59.46 -18.46
CA MET A 1 -25.62 -58.20 -18.11
C MET A 1 -24.82 -57.54 -17.01
N GLN A 2 -23.89 -56.66 -17.37
CA GLN A 2 -24.02 -55.19 -17.39
C GLN A 2 -23.93 -54.54 -15.98
N PHE A 3 -22.69 -54.10 -15.68
CA PHE A 3 -22.25 -52.86 -15.02
C PHE A 3 -23.26 -52.05 -14.19
N ARG A 4 -22.85 -51.60 -13.00
CA ARG A 4 -22.14 -50.31 -12.80
C ARG A 4 -21.67 -50.12 -11.35
N LEU A 5 -20.35 -50.16 -11.18
CA LEU A 5 -19.63 -49.47 -10.10
C LEU A 5 -19.69 -47.96 -10.38
N THR A 6 -20.54 -47.26 -9.64
CA THR A 6 -20.50 -45.81 -9.45
C THR A 6 -20.64 -45.64 -7.93
N THR A 7 -19.67 -45.15 -7.18
CA THR A 7 -19.21 -43.76 -7.28
C THR A 7 -17.86 -43.63 -6.53
N VAL A 8 -16.75 -43.95 -7.19
CA VAL A 8 -15.43 -43.43 -6.78
C VAL A 8 -15.25 -42.12 -7.51
N ARG A 9 -15.68 -40.99 -6.94
CA ARG A 9 -15.33 -39.63 -7.37
C ARG A 9 -16.02 -38.54 -6.52
N SER A 10 -15.72 -38.45 -5.22
CA SER A 10 -16.06 -37.24 -4.46
C SER A 10 -15.11 -36.92 -3.29
N ALA A 11 -13.98 -37.62 -3.14
CA ALA A 11 -13.02 -37.35 -2.06
C ALA A 11 -11.76 -36.57 -2.52
N LEU A 12 -11.72 -36.13 -3.79
CA LEU A 12 -10.65 -35.33 -4.39
C LEU A 12 -11.21 -33.99 -4.87
N ALA A 13 -11.96 -33.31 -3.99
CA ALA A 13 -12.42 -31.94 -4.21
C ALA A 13 -12.43 -31.11 -2.92
N VAL A 14 -11.66 -31.51 -1.90
CA VAL A 14 -11.17 -30.58 -0.87
C VAL A 14 -9.77 -30.14 -1.27
N PHE A 15 -9.69 -29.65 -2.50
CA PHE A 15 -8.54 -28.96 -3.06
C PHE A 15 -8.51 -27.56 -2.43
N LEU A 16 -7.33 -27.17 -1.94
CA LEU A 16 -6.77 -25.82 -2.17
C LEU A 16 -7.58 -24.59 -1.74
N VAL A 17 -8.04 -24.51 -0.49
CA VAL A 17 -8.56 -23.21 0.03
C VAL A 17 -7.86 -22.71 1.30
N MET A 18 -6.95 -23.49 1.91
CA MET A 18 -6.35 -23.09 3.20
C MET A 18 -4.90 -22.59 3.13
N SER A 19 -4.33 -22.34 1.94
CA SER A 19 -2.94 -21.88 1.80
C SER A 19 -2.73 -20.42 1.36
N VAL A 20 -3.77 -19.57 1.33
CA VAL A 20 -3.64 -18.16 0.86
C VAL A 20 -3.84 -17.10 1.98
N LEU A 21 -4.14 -17.47 3.22
CA LEU A 21 -4.58 -16.50 4.25
C LEU A 21 -3.53 -16.04 5.27
N THR A 22 -2.23 -16.28 5.08
CA THR A 22 -1.18 -15.75 5.98
C THR A 22 -0.46 -14.50 5.43
N GLY A 23 -1.10 -13.73 4.54
CA GLY A 23 -0.55 -12.50 3.96
C GLY A 23 -1.17 -11.20 4.47
N CYS A 24 -1.95 -11.25 5.56
CA CYS A 24 -2.74 -10.12 6.07
C CYS A 24 -2.18 -9.60 7.39
N ALA A 25 -1.41 -8.53 7.33
CA ALA A 25 -1.41 -7.51 8.37
C ALA A 25 -0.92 -6.20 7.74
N ALA A 26 -1.60 -5.77 6.66
CA ALA A 26 -1.55 -4.37 6.31
C ALA A 26 -2.47 -3.65 7.29
N VAL A 27 -1.91 -2.81 8.15
CA VAL A 27 -2.66 -2.01 9.13
C VAL A 27 -2.68 -0.59 8.60
N THR A 28 -3.87 -0.13 8.20
CA THR A 28 -4.09 1.28 7.89
C THR A 28 -3.94 2.08 9.17
N GLU A 29 -2.94 2.97 9.20
CA GLU A 29 -2.77 3.94 10.27
C GLU A 29 -3.22 5.30 9.73
N THR A 30 -4.48 5.65 9.98
CA THR A 30 -5.10 6.86 9.44
C THR A 30 -4.56 8.12 10.10
N SER A 31 -4.29 9.14 9.29
CA SER A 31 -3.94 10.47 9.78
C SER A 31 -4.33 11.49 8.73
N THR A 32 -5.24 12.40 9.06
CA THR A 32 -5.57 13.63 8.32
C THR A 32 -6.35 13.56 7.01
N VAL A 33 -6.99 12.45 6.62
CA VAL A 33 -7.95 12.47 5.49
C VAL A 33 -8.96 13.61 5.70
N LYS A 34 -9.06 14.52 4.74
CA LYS A 34 -10.03 15.64 4.73
C LYS A 34 -11.19 15.29 3.80
N GLU A 35 -12.31 15.99 3.92
CA GLU A 35 -13.47 15.85 3.01
C GLU A 35 -13.07 15.91 1.52
N LYS A 36 -12.13 16.80 1.18
CA LYS A 36 -11.62 16.96 -0.19
C LYS A 36 -10.68 15.84 -0.65
N ASP A 37 -10.21 14.98 0.24
CA ASP A 37 -9.30 13.87 -0.09
C ASP A 37 -10.13 12.66 -0.54
N THR A 38 -10.89 12.79 -1.62
CA THR A 38 -11.77 11.72 -2.11
C THR A 38 -11.01 10.60 -2.83
N TYR A 39 -11.62 9.42 -2.88
CA TYR A 39 -11.09 8.27 -3.63
C TYR A 39 -10.77 8.65 -5.09
N ASP A 40 -11.75 9.20 -5.81
CA ASP A 40 -11.61 9.54 -7.24
C ASP A 40 -10.53 10.59 -7.50
N LEU A 41 -10.35 11.53 -6.58
CA LEU A 41 -9.31 12.55 -6.70
C LEU A 41 -7.93 11.92 -6.60
N TRP A 42 -7.74 11.04 -5.62
CA TRP A 42 -6.45 10.42 -5.37
C TRP A 42 -6.13 9.30 -6.36
N ASP A 43 -7.12 8.54 -6.82
CA ASP A 43 -6.94 7.53 -7.85
C ASP A 43 -6.38 8.16 -9.13
N LYS A 44 -7.01 9.24 -9.62
CA LYS A 44 -6.51 9.99 -10.79
C LYS A 44 -5.14 10.61 -10.56
N ARG A 45 -4.85 11.13 -9.36
CA ARG A 45 -3.54 11.72 -9.05
C ARG A 45 -2.44 10.67 -8.99
N MET A 46 -2.74 9.48 -8.48
CA MET A 46 -1.77 8.39 -8.35
C MET A 46 -1.24 7.89 -9.70
N ASP A 47 -1.87 8.24 -10.83
CA ASP A 47 -1.34 7.97 -12.17
C ASP A 47 -0.18 8.88 -12.57
N HIS A 48 0.03 9.98 -11.85
CA HIS A 48 0.98 11.03 -12.23
C HIS A 48 1.99 11.40 -11.15
N ILE A 49 1.88 10.84 -9.95
CA ILE A 49 2.83 11.09 -8.86
C ILE A 49 3.82 9.91 -8.72
N PRO A 50 5.03 10.16 -8.19
CA PRO A 50 5.99 9.09 -7.97
C PRO A 50 5.66 8.22 -6.76
N PHE A 51 5.97 6.93 -6.89
CA PHE A 51 6.13 5.98 -5.78
C PHE A 51 7.62 5.90 -5.43
N VAL A 52 8.01 6.53 -4.33
CA VAL A 52 9.39 6.67 -3.88
C VAL A 52 9.72 5.56 -2.91
N PHE A 53 10.61 4.66 -3.32
CA PHE A 53 11.13 3.60 -2.48
C PHE A 53 12.41 4.03 -1.80
N HIS A 54 12.47 3.83 -0.49
CA HIS A 54 13.67 3.92 0.35
C HIS A 54 14.01 2.50 0.78
N ASP A 55 15.04 1.92 0.18
CA ASP A 55 15.50 0.57 0.48
C ASP A 55 16.42 0.58 1.73
N ALA A 56 16.55 -0.58 2.38
CA ALA A 56 17.29 -0.70 3.65
C ALA A 56 18.80 -0.41 3.53
N ASP A 57 19.35 -0.44 2.32
CA ASP A 57 20.74 -0.06 1.99
C ASP A 57 20.93 1.45 1.81
N GLY A 58 19.85 2.24 1.95
CA GLY A 58 19.84 3.69 1.74
C GLY A 58 19.62 4.11 0.29
N ALA A 59 19.39 3.18 -0.63
CA ALA A 59 19.05 3.52 -2.00
C ALA A 59 17.65 4.14 -2.08
N VAL A 60 17.52 5.21 -2.87
CA VAL A 60 16.24 5.88 -3.12
C VAL A 60 15.93 5.86 -4.60
N THR A 61 14.80 5.24 -4.97
CA THR A 61 14.35 5.16 -6.36
C THR A 61 12.88 5.50 -6.48
N ALA A 62 12.53 6.35 -7.45
CA ALA A 62 11.14 6.70 -7.74
C ALA A 62 10.63 5.89 -8.94
N PHE A 63 9.38 5.42 -8.85
CA PHE A 63 8.70 4.67 -9.89
C PHE A 63 7.35 5.30 -10.25
N ASP A 64 6.87 5.08 -11.48
CA ASP A 64 5.50 5.42 -11.88
C ASP A 64 4.48 4.37 -11.39
N ASN A 65 3.20 4.57 -11.67
CA ASN A 65 2.13 3.65 -11.29
C ASN A 65 2.23 2.26 -11.96
N ARG A 66 3.09 2.09 -12.97
CA ARG A 66 3.35 0.81 -13.67
C ARG A 66 4.62 0.12 -13.16
N GLY A 67 5.43 0.82 -12.36
CA GLY A 67 6.71 0.33 -11.86
C GLY A 67 7.89 0.59 -12.80
N ASP A 68 7.71 1.46 -13.78
CA ASP A 68 8.83 1.99 -14.57
C ASP A 68 9.55 3.08 -13.76
N ILE A 69 10.85 3.30 -14.03
CA ILE A 69 11.61 4.35 -13.34
C ILE A 69 10.99 5.71 -13.66
N PHE A 70 10.60 6.44 -12.62
CA PHE A 70 10.08 7.78 -12.73
C PHE A 70 11.22 8.73 -13.10
N SER A 71 11.16 9.33 -14.29
CA SER A 71 12.29 10.12 -14.80
C SER A 71 12.61 11.31 -13.89
N LYS A 72 13.91 11.61 -13.71
CA LYS A 72 14.40 12.70 -12.82
C LYS A 72 13.78 14.07 -13.11
N ALA A 73 13.47 14.37 -14.37
CA ALA A 73 12.81 15.63 -14.77
C ALA A 73 11.38 15.71 -14.24
N ALA A 74 10.65 14.60 -14.23
CA ALA A 74 9.32 14.51 -13.62
C ALA A 74 9.39 14.51 -12.09
N THR A 75 10.42 13.90 -11.49
CA THR A 75 10.65 13.93 -10.04
C THR A 75 10.83 15.36 -9.52
N ALA A 76 11.51 16.25 -10.27
CA ALA A 76 11.67 17.65 -9.90
C ALA A 76 10.33 18.42 -9.91
N VAL A 77 9.51 18.22 -10.95
CA VAL A 77 8.18 18.86 -11.07
C VAL A 77 7.19 18.36 -10.02
N GLU A 78 7.23 17.07 -9.67
CA GLU A 78 6.37 16.52 -8.62
C GLU A 78 6.91 16.82 -7.21
N ALA A 79 8.23 16.98 -7.04
CA ALA A 79 8.81 17.53 -5.81
C ALA A 79 8.35 18.98 -5.57
N GLU A 80 8.24 19.81 -6.61
CA GLU A 80 7.65 21.16 -6.53
C GLU A 80 6.15 21.13 -6.16
N ARG A 81 5.41 20.10 -6.59
CA ARG A 81 3.99 19.90 -6.23
C ARG A 81 3.82 19.26 -4.86
N GLY A 82 4.86 18.59 -4.36
CA GLY A 82 4.94 17.95 -3.05
C GLY A 82 4.08 16.69 -2.89
N ARG A 83 3.51 16.11 -3.96
CA ARG A 83 2.69 14.89 -3.87
C ARG A 83 3.47 13.66 -4.31
N ARG A 84 3.38 12.60 -3.53
CA ARG A 84 4.10 11.34 -3.75
C ARG A 84 3.54 10.23 -2.88
N VAL A 85 3.93 9.00 -3.17
CA VAL A 85 3.79 7.89 -2.23
C VAL A 85 5.17 7.55 -1.69
N GLU A 86 5.37 7.68 -0.38
CA GLU A 86 6.60 7.23 0.28
C GLU A 86 6.46 5.76 0.65
N ILE A 87 7.47 4.95 0.34
CA ILE A 87 7.53 3.51 0.65
C ILE A 87 8.89 3.21 1.26
N TRP A 88 8.91 2.85 2.54
CA TRP A 88 10.13 2.53 3.27
C TRP A 88 10.22 1.04 3.48
N VAL A 89 11.30 0.42 3.01
CA VAL A 89 11.54 -1.02 3.10
C VAL A 89 12.54 -1.30 4.21
N GLY A 90 12.21 -2.22 5.12
CA GLY A 90 13.02 -2.51 6.30
C GLY A 90 12.16 -3.00 7.45
N HIS A 91 12.61 -2.86 8.70
CA HIS A 91 11.77 -3.15 9.86
C HIS A 91 11.57 -1.87 10.66
N PHE A 92 10.31 -1.54 10.99
CA PHE A 92 9.97 -0.27 11.64
C PHE A 92 9.14 -0.47 12.90
N SER A 93 9.33 0.38 13.90
CA SER A 93 8.31 0.60 14.93
C SER A 93 7.49 1.81 14.50
N GLY A 94 6.16 1.67 14.40
CA GLY A 94 5.28 2.82 14.21
C GLY A 94 5.64 3.96 15.19
N PRO A 95 5.49 5.24 14.81
CA PRO A 95 4.27 5.78 14.20
C PRO A 95 4.41 6.23 12.74
N LEU A 96 3.36 6.06 11.95
CA LEU A 96 3.38 6.36 10.51
C LEU A 96 2.94 7.79 10.13
N LYS A 97 2.57 8.62 11.12
CA LYS A 97 2.01 9.96 10.88
C LYS A 97 2.98 10.92 10.19
N THR A 98 4.29 10.72 10.38
CA THR A 98 5.35 11.61 9.91
C THR A 98 6.10 11.08 8.69
N LEU A 99 5.61 10.03 8.03
CA LEU A 99 6.29 9.43 6.87
C LEU A 99 6.51 10.41 5.71
N CYS A 100 5.64 11.42 5.58
CA CYS A 100 5.76 12.44 4.55
C CYS A 100 6.69 13.60 4.91
N SER A 101 7.09 13.73 6.18
CA SER A 101 7.96 14.79 6.70
C SER A 101 9.36 14.29 7.10
N GLY A 102 9.61 12.98 7.12
CA GLY A 102 10.91 12.42 7.47
C GLY A 102 10.93 10.89 7.50
N ALA A 103 12.15 10.35 7.63
CA ALA A 103 12.37 8.91 7.71
C ALA A 103 11.75 8.29 8.99
N PRO A 104 11.08 7.14 8.89
CA PRO A 104 10.59 6.41 10.05
C PRO A 104 11.74 5.80 10.87
N ALA A 105 11.50 5.55 12.15
CA ALA A 105 12.45 4.87 13.01
C ALA A 105 12.53 3.37 12.64
N SER A 106 13.72 2.91 12.27
CA SER A 106 13.97 1.48 12.06
C SER A 106 14.10 0.76 13.39
N VAL A 107 13.73 -0.52 13.41
CA VAL A 107 13.91 -1.42 14.57
C VAL A 107 14.64 -2.69 14.16
N PRO A 108 15.51 -3.23 15.02
CA PRO A 108 16.25 -4.45 14.76
C PRO A 108 15.42 -5.74 14.91
N ASP A 109 14.16 -5.68 15.38
CA ASP A 109 13.31 -6.87 15.55
C ASP A 109 12.53 -7.20 14.27
N ALA A 110 12.68 -8.42 13.78
CA ALA A 110 11.96 -8.98 12.63
C ALA A 110 10.43 -9.04 12.83
N LYS A 111 9.93 -8.70 14.02
CA LYS A 111 8.50 -8.66 14.35
C LYS A 111 7.79 -7.38 13.86
N GLY A 112 8.51 -6.35 13.45
CA GLY A 112 7.92 -5.11 12.89
C GLY A 112 7.34 -5.30 11.47
N PRO A 113 6.51 -4.37 10.97
CA PRO A 113 6.20 -4.28 9.54
C PRO A 113 7.48 -4.24 8.70
N THR A 114 7.44 -4.95 7.57
CA THR A 114 8.56 -5.02 6.62
C THR A 114 8.56 -3.84 5.64
N VAL A 115 7.42 -3.14 5.56
CA VAL A 115 7.26 -1.93 4.78
C VAL A 115 6.31 -1.00 5.52
N VAL A 116 6.61 0.29 5.45
CA VAL A 116 5.65 1.32 5.82
C VAL A 116 5.48 2.27 4.65
N SER A 117 4.26 2.74 4.41
CA SER A 117 3.97 3.59 3.27
C SER A 117 2.99 4.71 3.60
N ALA A 118 3.11 5.83 2.89
CA ALA A 118 2.20 6.96 3.05
C ALA A 118 1.90 7.64 1.71
N LEU A 119 0.65 8.04 1.54
CA LEU A 119 0.23 9.00 0.52
C LEU A 119 0.46 10.41 1.04
N CYS A 120 1.31 11.17 0.36
CA CYS A 120 1.74 12.48 0.80
C CYS A 120 1.09 13.60 0.00
N ASP A 121 0.59 14.60 0.72
CA ASP A 121 0.24 15.92 0.21
C ASP A 121 1.17 16.94 0.88
N ARG A 122 2.35 17.15 0.27
CA ARG A 122 3.53 17.80 0.86
C ARG A 122 4.04 17.02 2.07
N ASP A 123 4.09 17.65 3.23
CA ASP A 123 4.53 17.04 4.49
C ASP A 123 3.39 16.30 5.22
N ARG A 124 2.16 16.42 4.71
CA ARG A 124 0.98 15.79 5.31
C ARG A 124 0.79 14.37 4.76
N SER A 125 0.87 13.38 5.63
CA SER A 125 0.39 12.02 5.36
C SER A 125 -1.12 12.03 5.29
N VAL A 126 -1.72 11.71 4.14
CA VAL A 126 -3.18 11.62 3.91
C VAL A 126 -3.69 10.28 4.42
N VAL A 127 -3.01 9.21 4.01
CA VAL A 127 -3.20 7.84 4.50
C VAL A 127 -1.82 7.24 4.66
N SER A 128 -1.61 6.47 5.72
CA SER A 128 -0.43 5.64 5.88
C SER A 128 -0.80 4.22 6.27
N PHE A 129 0.05 3.25 5.96
CA PHE A 129 -0.13 1.89 6.39
C PHE A 129 1.21 1.21 6.69
N ALA A 130 1.17 0.26 7.62
CA ALA A 130 2.26 -0.68 7.90
C ALA A 130 1.90 -2.02 7.27
N ASP A 131 2.81 -2.66 6.54
CA ASP A 131 2.58 -3.95 5.88
C ASP A 131 3.69 -4.93 6.24
N ARG A 132 3.31 -6.19 6.45
CA ARG A 132 4.22 -7.33 6.57
C ARG A 132 4.30 -8.07 5.23
N ALA A 133 4.67 -7.34 4.18
CA ALA A 133 4.86 -7.91 2.86
C ALA A 133 6.13 -8.77 2.81
N ARG A 134 6.07 -9.91 2.11
CA ARG A 134 7.24 -10.75 1.88
C ARG A 134 8.22 -10.02 0.97
N GLU A 135 9.52 -10.16 1.22
CA GLU A 135 10.59 -9.53 0.41
C GLU A 135 10.43 -9.74 -1.10
N ARG A 136 10.09 -10.96 -1.54
CA ARG A 136 9.83 -11.26 -2.96
C ARG A 136 8.72 -10.40 -3.60
N VAL A 137 7.73 -9.99 -2.81
CA VAL A 137 6.63 -9.12 -3.29
C VAL A 137 7.14 -7.70 -3.42
N ILE A 138 7.91 -7.23 -2.45
CA ILE A 138 8.52 -5.88 -2.43
C ILE A 138 9.52 -5.73 -3.58
N ALA A 139 10.36 -6.74 -3.79
CA ALA A 139 11.33 -6.80 -4.89
C ALA A 139 10.68 -6.72 -6.27
N THR A 140 9.41 -7.16 -6.39
CA THR A 140 8.62 -7.01 -7.61
C THR A 140 7.91 -5.66 -7.59
N ARG A 141 8.63 -4.59 -7.93
CA ARG A 141 8.14 -3.19 -7.81
C ARG A 141 6.74 -2.95 -8.37
N PRO A 142 6.39 -3.39 -9.61
CA PRO A 142 5.04 -3.19 -10.15
C PRO A 142 3.94 -3.81 -9.27
N VAL A 143 4.21 -5.00 -8.72
CA VAL A 143 3.24 -5.72 -7.88
C VAL A 143 3.06 -5.00 -6.54
N TYR A 144 4.15 -4.54 -5.93
CA TYR A 144 4.04 -3.81 -4.67
C TYR A 144 3.39 -2.44 -4.84
N ILE A 145 3.68 -1.73 -5.94
CA ILE A 145 3.05 -0.44 -6.27
C ILE A 145 1.52 -0.60 -6.40
N ALA A 146 1.06 -1.61 -7.14
CA ALA A 146 -0.37 -1.90 -7.27
C ALA A 146 -1.03 -2.20 -5.90
N ARG A 147 -0.33 -2.95 -5.03
CA ARG A 147 -0.79 -3.24 -3.66
C ARG A 147 -0.86 -1.98 -2.81
N ALA A 148 0.19 -1.16 -2.82
CA ALA A 148 0.26 0.09 -2.06
C ALA A 148 -0.85 1.07 -2.51
N ARG A 149 -1.04 1.25 -3.82
CA ARG A 149 -2.12 2.06 -4.38
C ARG A 149 -3.48 1.61 -3.84
N LYS A 150 -3.78 0.31 -3.92
CA LYS A 150 -5.03 -0.25 -3.41
C LYS A 150 -5.23 0.03 -1.92
N LEU A 151 -4.21 -0.20 -1.10
CA LEU A 151 -4.30 0.01 0.34
C LEU A 151 -4.52 1.49 0.71
N LEU A 152 -3.83 2.41 0.02
CA LEU A 152 -3.98 3.85 0.27
C LEU A 152 -5.37 4.35 -0.14
N LEU A 153 -5.87 3.93 -1.30
CA LEU A 153 -7.19 4.30 -1.78
C LEU A 153 -8.31 3.70 -0.91
N ASN A 154 -8.15 2.46 -0.43
CA ASN A 154 -9.06 1.88 0.54
C ASN A 154 -9.07 2.66 1.85
N GLY A 155 -7.91 3.09 2.35
CA GLY A 155 -7.83 3.90 3.57
C GLY A 155 -8.48 5.28 3.44
N ILE A 156 -8.57 5.83 2.23
CA ILE A 156 -9.38 7.03 1.95
C ILE A 156 -10.87 6.68 2.03
N TRP A 157 -11.29 5.65 1.30
CA TRP A 157 -12.68 5.21 1.21
C TRP A 157 -13.27 4.84 2.58
N GLU A 158 -12.50 4.16 3.41
CA GLU A 158 -12.89 3.71 4.75
C GLU A 158 -12.80 4.83 5.81
N SER A 159 -12.36 6.03 5.43
CA SER A 159 -12.23 7.14 6.38
C SER A 159 -13.59 7.73 6.74
N VAL A 160 -13.80 8.01 8.03
CA VAL A 160 -14.97 8.75 8.54
C VAL A 160 -15.14 10.12 7.88
N ALA A 161 -14.07 10.73 7.35
CA ALA A 161 -14.16 11.98 6.60
C ALA A 161 -14.88 11.85 5.24
N GLN A 162 -15.20 10.63 4.82
CA GLN A 162 -16.00 10.33 3.64
C GLN A 162 -17.44 9.92 4.00
N GLU A 163 -17.78 9.79 5.28
CA GLU A 163 -19.16 9.53 5.69
C GLU A 163 -20.01 10.79 5.42
N PRO A 164 -21.18 10.65 4.78
CA PRO A 164 -22.09 11.77 4.60
C PRO A 164 -22.56 12.28 5.96
N ASP A 165 -22.64 13.61 6.12
CA ASP A 165 -23.09 14.24 7.37
C ASP A 165 -24.45 13.64 7.78
N PRO A 166 -24.55 13.00 8.96
CA PRO A 166 -25.79 12.34 9.39
C PRO A 166 -26.95 13.31 9.59
N LEU A 167 -26.71 14.63 9.57
CA LEU A 167 -27.74 15.65 9.67
C LEU A 167 -27.71 16.55 8.43
N PRO A 168 -28.60 16.34 7.46
CA PRO A 168 -28.96 17.43 6.58
C PRO A 168 -29.93 18.28 7.41
N TYR A 169 -29.50 19.48 7.82
CA TYR A 169 -30.30 20.57 8.43
C TYR A 169 -31.08 20.28 9.72
#